data_AF-A0A8J1XN17-F1
#
_entry.id   AF-A0A8J1XN17-F1
#
_cell.length_a   1.000
_cell.length_b   1.000
_cell.length_c   1.000
_cell.angle_alpha   90.00
_cell.angle_beta   90.00
_cell.angle_gamma   90.00
#
_symmetry.space_group_name_H-M   'P 1'
#
loop_
_entity.id
_entity.type
_entity.pdbx_description
1 polymer ?
#
loop_
_entity_poly.entity_id
_entity_poly.type
_entity_poly.pdbx_seq_one_letter_code
_entity_poly.pdbx_strand_id
1 'polypeptide(L)'
;MVLVLDKSGSMGSNNRLFVLAQAAYKFIISTVPDGVELGIIMFDSRATIVHQMRQITSVKDRESLVASLHSNSGGGTAIGTGVEKALELLQSNGGTVGSKLLVLSDGQDGNNLDNVIDVGTLDNIGIVADVIAFSTSAATNLERLADRTGGTAFFYSEDESSTALDDAFSRSVGGNTNCVGTQPVEIKSEKVSAASSVPTQGHVFLDSSLGKSTTFMFTPPPSVRTRGLLVVTVTSPDGRTTFTSASPGYLEHSIFFVISIVIPSVAAAGQWKYSIQNSGAGKVGVNIRSSPVSNSGGITLRAWVNKLNINVPADTSIVYAEVSKGYSPVIELQVKATIELPGKKFITIDLYDNGIGSDNFKDDGVYSNFFPNVS
;
A
#
# COMPACT_ATOMS: atom_id res chain seq x y z
N MET A 1 -11.00 7.59 7.49
CA MET A 1 -9.53 7.58 7.30
C MET A 1 -9.10 8.89 6.65
N VAL A 2 -7.92 9.42 6.97
CA VAL A 2 -7.37 10.61 6.30
C VAL A 2 -5.97 10.30 5.77
N LEU A 3 -5.73 10.62 4.51
CA LEU A 3 -4.40 10.63 3.91
C LEU A 3 -3.73 11.96 4.22
N VAL A 4 -2.53 11.94 4.79
CA VAL A 4 -1.73 13.13 5.11
C VAL A 4 -0.45 13.06 4.29
N LEU A 5 -0.44 13.76 3.15
CA LEU A 5 0.53 13.57 2.08
C LEU A 5 1.49 14.76 1.96
N ASP A 6 2.78 14.49 2.07
CA ASP A 6 3.82 15.49 1.88
C ASP A 6 3.91 15.95 0.41
N LYS A 7 3.91 17.26 0.21
CA LYS A 7 4.17 17.92 -1.07
C LYS A 7 5.22 19.03 -0.94
N SER A 8 6.10 18.94 0.06
CA SER A 8 7.23 19.85 0.27
C SER A 8 8.20 19.84 -0.91
N GLY A 9 9.15 20.77 -0.94
CA GLY A 9 10.11 20.90 -2.03
C GLY A 9 10.95 19.63 -2.28
N SER A 10 11.28 18.86 -1.23
CA SER A 10 12.03 17.61 -1.34
C SER A 10 11.30 16.55 -2.16
N MET A 11 9.96 16.53 -2.09
CA MET A 11 9.11 15.63 -2.88
C MET A 11 9.15 15.91 -4.39
N GLY A 12 9.71 17.05 -4.82
CA GLY A 12 9.95 17.36 -6.23
C GLY A 12 11.12 16.60 -6.83
N SER A 13 12.04 16.11 -5.99
CA SER A 13 13.22 15.36 -6.42
C SER A 13 12.83 13.93 -6.79
N ASN A 14 13.60 13.29 -7.69
CA ASN A 14 13.46 11.87 -8.05
C ASN A 14 12.04 11.40 -8.41
N ASN A 15 11.14 12.31 -8.82
CA ASN A 15 9.73 12.04 -9.05
C ASN A 15 8.94 11.53 -7.82
N ARG A 16 9.39 11.80 -6.59
CA ARG A 16 8.78 11.30 -5.34
C ARG A 16 7.29 11.61 -5.25
N LEU A 17 6.90 12.87 -5.47
CA LEU A 17 5.49 13.29 -5.46
C LEU A 17 4.66 12.53 -6.49
N PHE A 18 5.22 12.25 -7.67
CA PHE A 18 4.54 11.50 -8.70
C PHE A 18 4.39 10.01 -8.33
N VAL A 19 5.41 9.41 -7.73
CA VAL A 19 5.36 8.03 -7.22
C VAL A 19 4.34 7.91 -6.09
N LEU A 20 4.32 8.86 -5.14
CA LEU A 20 3.32 8.95 -4.09
C LEU A 20 1.91 9.05 -4.69
N ALA A 21 1.70 9.94 -5.66
CA ALA A 21 0.40 10.12 -6.29
C ALA A 21 -0.07 8.86 -7.04
N GLN A 22 0.84 8.13 -7.70
CA GLN A 22 0.51 6.83 -8.32
C GLN A 22 0.10 5.78 -7.28
N ALA A 23 0.79 5.69 -6.15
CA ALA A 23 0.43 4.75 -5.08
C ALA A 23 -0.91 5.12 -4.43
N ALA A 24 -1.13 6.41 -4.13
CA ALA A 24 -2.40 6.91 -3.62
C ALA A 24 -3.56 6.68 -4.62
N TYR A 25 -3.32 6.83 -5.92
CA TYR A 25 -4.30 6.47 -6.96
C TYR A 25 -4.69 5.00 -6.88
N LYS A 26 -3.72 4.08 -6.85
CA LYS A 26 -3.99 2.64 -6.76
C LYS A 26 -4.72 2.28 -5.48
N PHE A 27 -4.33 2.90 -4.38
CA PHE A 27 -4.99 2.78 -3.10
C PHE A 27 -6.47 3.16 -3.18
N ILE A 28 -6.77 4.37 -3.66
CA ILE A 28 -8.13 4.88 -3.77
C ILE A 28 -8.96 4.08 -4.77
N ILE A 29 -8.37 3.56 -5.85
CA ILE A 29 -9.13 2.84 -6.89
C ILE A 29 -9.38 1.37 -6.54
N SER A 30 -8.41 0.69 -5.92
CA SER A 30 -8.43 -0.78 -5.81
C SER A 30 -8.28 -1.32 -4.39
N THR A 31 -7.86 -0.50 -3.42
CA THR A 31 -7.61 -0.95 -2.04
C THR A 31 -8.75 -0.59 -1.11
N VAL A 32 -9.20 0.66 -1.14
CA VAL A 32 -10.21 1.15 -0.20
C VAL A 32 -11.57 0.52 -0.51
N PRO A 33 -12.20 -0.22 0.43
CA PRO A 33 -13.53 -0.78 0.23
C PRO A 33 -14.60 0.31 0.06
N ASP A 34 -15.70 -0.04 -0.60
CA ASP A 34 -16.90 0.79 -0.58
C ASP A 34 -17.43 0.91 0.87
N GLY A 35 -18.03 2.06 1.17
CA GLY A 35 -18.55 2.42 2.49
C GLY A 35 -17.53 3.10 3.41
N VAL A 36 -16.23 3.05 3.10
CA VAL A 36 -15.18 3.77 3.85
C VAL A 36 -15.23 5.26 3.56
N GLU A 37 -15.12 6.09 4.60
CA GLU A 37 -14.89 7.53 4.46
C GLU A 37 -13.42 7.88 4.34
N LEU A 38 -13.06 8.66 3.32
CA LEU A 38 -11.70 9.10 3.04
C LEU A 38 -11.64 10.63 2.91
N GLY A 39 -10.70 11.24 3.63
CA GLY A 39 -10.28 12.62 3.44
C GLY A 39 -8.82 12.69 2.95
N ILE A 40 -8.44 13.79 2.30
CA ILE A 40 -7.07 13.99 1.82
C ILE A 40 -6.58 15.37 2.24
N ILE A 41 -5.44 15.37 2.91
CA ILE A 41 -4.67 16.56 3.30
C ILE A 41 -3.33 16.48 2.59
N MET A 42 -2.91 17.62 2.06
CA MET A 42 -1.55 17.81 1.58
C MET A 42 -0.86 18.89 2.38
N PHE A 43 0.42 18.71 2.67
CA PHE A 43 1.18 19.67 3.46
C PHE A 43 2.55 20.00 2.85
N ASP A 44 3.00 21.22 3.11
CA ASP A 44 4.35 21.72 2.90
C ASP A 44 4.78 22.47 4.17
N SER A 45 5.11 23.77 4.10
CA SER A 45 5.14 24.67 5.26
C SER A 45 3.77 24.88 5.91
N ARG A 46 2.67 24.54 5.22
CA ARG A 46 1.29 24.63 5.71
C ARG A 46 0.52 23.38 5.29
N ALA A 47 -0.51 23.02 6.06
CA ALA A 47 -1.42 21.94 5.70
C ALA A 47 -2.72 22.46 5.08
N THR A 48 -3.18 21.79 4.02
CA THR A 48 -4.43 22.11 3.32
C THR A 48 -5.29 20.87 3.15
N ILE A 49 -6.59 20.99 3.43
CA ILE A 49 -7.56 19.95 3.11
C ILE A 49 -7.85 20.03 1.60
N VAL A 50 -7.31 19.09 0.83
CA VAL A 50 -7.50 19.03 -0.63
C VAL A 50 -8.70 18.18 -1.03
N HIS A 51 -9.20 17.35 -0.11
CA HIS A 51 -10.48 16.68 -0.24
C HIS A 51 -11.11 16.52 1.15
N GLN A 52 -12.36 16.99 1.29
CA GLN A 52 -13.15 16.79 2.51
C GLN A 52 -13.44 15.30 2.74
N MET A 53 -13.87 14.95 3.95
CA MET A 53 -14.31 13.58 4.25
C MET A 53 -15.44 13.18 3.29
N ARG A 54 -15.24 12.06 2.60
CA ARG A 54 -16.20 11.53 1.63
C ARG A 54 -16.33 10.03 1.79
N GLN A 55 -17.56 9.57 2.03
CA GLN A 55 -17.89 8.15 1.93
C GLN A 55 -17.81 7.70 0.48
N ILE A 56 -17.04 6.64 0.24
CA ILE A 56 -16.88 6.05 -1.10
C ILE A 56 -18.06 5.12 -1.35
N THR A 57 -18.96 5.52 -2.23
CA THR A 57 -20.16 4.73 -2.60
C THR A 57 -20.29 4.50 -4.10
N SER A 58 -19.43 5.15 -4.88
CA SER A 58 -19.49 5.13 -6.34
C SER A 58 -18.12 5.37 -6.97
N VAL A 59 -18.01 5.04 -8.26
CA VAL A 59 -16.82 5.37 -9.07
C VAL A 59 -16.55 6.87 -9.09
N LYS A 60 -17.59 7.71 -9.11
CA LYS A 60 -17.46 9.18 -9.10
C LYS A 60 -16.81 9.70 -7.82
N ASP A 61 -17.07 9.07 -6.67
CA ASP A 61 -16.42 9.43 -5.41
C ASP A 61 -14.92 9.13 -5.46
N ARG A 62 -14.55 7.99 -6.06
CA ARG A 62 -13.13 7.63 -6.26
C ARG A 62 -12.46 8.59 -7.23
N GLU A 63 -13.13 8.96 -8.32
CA GLU A 63 -12.63 9.94 -9.30
C GLU A 63 -12.41 11.33 -8.66
N SER A 64 -13.30 11.79 -7.79
CA SER A 64 -13.13 13.08 -7.11
C SER A 64 -11.94 13.08 -6.14
N LEU A 65 -11.75 12.00 -5.39
CA LEU A 65 -10.59 11.80 -4.52
C LEU A 65 -9.28 11.78 -5.31
N VAL A 66 -9.27 11.05 -6.44
CA VAL A 66 -8.11 10.95 -7.35
C VAL A 66 -7.76 12.29 -7.97
N ALA A 67 -8.76 13.12 -8.33
CA ALA A 67 -8.52 14.44 -8.88
C ALA A 67 -7.76 15.36 -7.90
N SER A 68 -7.97 15.21 -6.59
CA SER A 68 -7.26 15.94 -5.54
C SER A 68 -5.80 15.52 -5.36
N LEU A 69 -5.34 14.43 -6.00
CA LEU A 69 -3.94 13.98 -5.90
C LEU A 69 -2.98 14.76 -6.80
N HIS A 70 -3.49 15.54 -7.76
CA HIS A 70 -2.63 16.33 -8.63
C HIS A 70 -2.14 17.59 -7.91
N SER A 71 -0.82 17.69 -7.73
CA SER A 71 -0.21 18.79 -6.98
C SER A 71 1.23 19.06 -7.44
N ASN A 72 1.74 20.22 -7.04
CA ASN A 72 3.13 20.61 -7.27
C ASN A 72 3.89 20.61 -5.94
N SER A 73 5.13 20.13 -5.98
CA SER A 73 6.04 20.17 -4.85
C SER A 73 6.55 21.58 -4.59
N GLY A 74 6.64 22.01 -3.34
CA GLY A 74 7.24 23.28 -2.95
C GLY A 74 7.09 23.60 -1.47
N GLY A 75 7.80 24.61 -1.00
CA GLY A 75 7.80 24.99 0.42
C GLY A 75 8.67 24.07 1.29
N GLY A 76 8.65 24.32 2.60
CA GLY A 76 9.29 23.49 3.61
C GLY A 76 8.45 22.26 3.99
N THR A 77 8.79 21.63 5.12
CA THR A 77 8.14 20.42 5.62
C THR A 77 7.59 20.69 7.02
N ALA A 78 6.28 20.53 7.19
CA ALA A 78 5.53 20.76 8.44
C ALA A 78 4.58 19.57 8.74
N ILE A 79 5.14 18.42 9.12
CA ILE A 79 4.41 17.16 9.35
C ILE A 79 3.42 17.31 10.51
N GLY A 80 3.84 17.90 11.64
CA GLY A 80 2.99 18.19 12.78
C GLY A 80 1.74 18.99 12.39
N THR A 81 1.92 20.04 11.59
CA THR A 81 0.81 20.84 11.04
C THR A 81 -0.13 20.00 10.17
N GLY A 82 0.40 19.04 9.41
CA GLY A 82 -0.40 18.07 8.64
C GLY A 82 -1.26 17.18 9.54
N VAL A 83 -0.67 16.65 10.61
CA VAL A 83 -1.36 15.81 11.60
C VAL A 83 -2.43 16.60 12.34
N GLU A 84 -2.12 17.80 12.85
CA GLU A 84 -3.10 18.69 13.49
C GLU A 84 -4.28 18.98 12.58
N LYS A 85 -4.02 19.28 11.30
CA LYS A 85 -5.09 19.54 10.32
C LYS A 85 -5.96 18.31 10.07
N ALA A 86 -5.39 17.11 10.15
CA ALA A 86 -6.13 15.87 10.04
C ALA A 86 -7.03 15.64 11.24
N LEU A 87 -6.55 15.95 12.45
CA LEU A 87 -7.35 15.90 13.67
C LEU A 87 -8.51 16.90 13.62
N GLU A 88 -8.28 18.13 13.14
CA GLU A 88 -9.35 19.12 12.93
C GLU A 88 -10.43 18.60 11.96
N LEU A 89 -10.01 18.04 10.82
CA LEU A 89 -10.92 17.49 9.82
C LEU A 89 -11.78 16.36 10.42
N LEU A 90 -11.16 15.43 11.14
CA LEU A 90 -11.86 14.33 11.81
C LEU A 90 -12.82 14.83 12.89
N GLN A 91 -12.39 15.78 13.72
CA GLN A 91 -13.23 16.38 14.77
C GLN A 91 -14.48 17.05 14.17
N SER A 92 -14.32 17.74 13.03
CA SER A 92 -15.45 18.34 12.31
C SER A 92 -16.40 17.32 11.67
N ASN A 93 -15.94 16.08 11.45
CA ASN A 93 -16.67 14.98 10.83
C ASN A 93 -17.26 14.00 11.87
N GLY A 94 -17.49 14.44 13.10
CA GLY A 94 -18.15 13.63 14.14
C GLY A 94 -17.21 12.93 15.13
N GLY A 95 -15.90 13.17 15.06
CA GLY A 95 -14.93 12.77 16.08
C GLY A 95 -13.73 11.99 15.55
N THR A 96 -12.75 11.79 16.43
CA THR A 96 -11.45 11.19 16.09
C THR A 96 -11.31 9.73 16.51
N VAL A 97 -12.13 9.26 17.46
CA VAL A 97 -12.05 7.91 18.02
C VAL A 97 -12.31 6.85 16.95
N GLY A 98 -11.39 5.88 16.84
CA GLY A 98 -11.45 4.82 15.84
C GLY A 98 -11.07 5.26 14.43
N SER A 99 -10.70 6.54 14.24
CA SER A 99 -10.21 7.03 12.95
C SER A 99 -8.76 6.65 12.71
N LYS A 100 -8.40 6.61 11.43
CA LYS A 100 -7.06 6.24 10.98
C LYS A 100 -6.42 7.33 10.15
N LEU A 101 -5.15 7.62 10.43
CA LEU A 101 -4.29 8.46 9.61
C LEU A 101 -3.31 7.58 8.84
N LEU A 102 -3.01 7.96 7.60
CA LEU A 102 -1.85 7.47 6.87
C LEU A 102 -0.98 8.66 6.51
N VAL A 103 0.15 8.79 7.18
CA VAL A 103 1.08 9.92 7.07
C VAL A 103 2.27 9.52 6.21
N LEU A 104 2.58 10.33 5.21
CA LEU A 104 3.62 10.07 4.22
C LEU A 104 4.52 11.28 4.12
N SER A 105 5.84 11.12 4.35
CA SER A 105 6.81 12.22 4.24
C SER A 105 8.21 11.73 3.88
N ASP A 106 8.95 12.55 3.13
CA ASP A 106 10.36 12.31 2.77
C ASP A 106 11.38 13.18 3.53
N GLY A 107 10.90 14.09 4.37
CA GLY A 107 11.70 15.17 4.96
C GLY A 107 11.69 15.18 6.49
N GLN A 108 12.50 16.07 7.05
CA GLN A 108 12.60 16.33 8.49
C GLN A 108 11.70 17.52 8.87
N ASP A 109 10.82 17.29 9.84
CA ASP A 109 9.87 18.29 10.35
C ASP A 109 10.45 19.25 11.42
N GLY A 110 11.76 19.15 11.67
CA GLY A 110 12.32 19.62 12.93
C GLY A 110 11.59 19.01 14.13
N ASN A 111 11.27 19.83 15.14
CA ASN A 111 10.60 19.39 16.38
C ASN A 111 9.06 19.54 16.33
N ASN A 112 8.46 19.91 15.18
CA ASN A 112 7.04 20.23 15.13
C ASN A 112 6.17 18.99 15.41
N LEU A 113 6.46 17.85 14.78
CA LEU A 113 5.79 16.58 15.06
C LEU A 113 5.95 16.14 16.53
N ASP A 114 7.13 16.30 17.12
CA ASP A 114 7.36 15.94 18.52
C ASP A 114 6.49 16.77 19.46
N ASN A 115 6.25 18.05 19.16
CA ASN A 115 5.30 18.86 19.93
C ASN A 115 3.88 18.30 19.85
N VAL A 116 3.43 17.85 18.68
CA VAL A 116 2.10 17.22 18.53
C VAL A 116 2.00 15.92 19.31
N ILE A 117 3.07 15.11 19.32
CA ILE A 117 3.15 13.83 20.02
C ILE A 117 3.22 14.03 21.55
N ASP A 118 4.10 14.91 22.01
CA ASP A 118 4.47 15.01 23.43
C ASP A 118 3.49 15.85 24.27
N VAL A 119 2.61 16.64 23.64
CA VAL A 119 1.56 17.40 24.36
C VAL A 119 0.43 16.50 24.90
N GLY A 120 0.50 15.17 24.70
CA GLY A 120 -0.49 14.21 25.24
C GLY A 120 -1.85 14.28 24.52
N THR A 121 -1.94 15.13 23.50
CA THR A 121 -3.11 15.29 22.62
C THR A 121 -3.48 13.96 21.98
N LEU A 122 -2.49 13.18 21.53
CA LEU A 122 -2.72 11.91 20.82
C LEU A 122 -3.29 10.81 21.71
N ASP A 123 -2.89 10.75 22.99
CA ASP A 123 -3.26 9.64 23.89
C ASP A 123 -4.77 9.63 24.20
N ASN A 124 -5.43 10.78 24.14
CA ASN A 124 -6.86 10.92 24.45
C ASN A 124 -7.77 10.97 23.20
N ILE A 125 -7.18 11.04 22.01
CA ILE A 125 -7.90 11.29 20.75
C ILE A 125 -8.36 9.98 20.08
N GLY A 126 -7.77 8.83 20.45
CA GLY A 126 -8.21 7.51 19.99
C GLY A 126 -8.03 7.26 18.49
N ILE A 127 -7.05 7.92 17.87
CA ILE A 127 -6.65 7.64 16.48
C ILE A 127 -5.58 6.56 16.41
N VAL A 128 -5.47 5.91 15.25
CA VAL A 128 -4.32 5.08 14.87
C VAL A 128 -3.63 5.75 13.68
N ALA A 129 -2.32 5.98 13.76
CA ALA A 129 -1.55 6.58 12.66
C ALA A 129 -0.56 5.57 12.09
N ASP A 130 -0.78 5.17 10.83
CA ASP A 130 0.25 4.51 10.05
C ASP A 130 1.13 5.55 9.38
N VAL A 131 2.42 5.26 9.29
CA VAL A 131 3.39 6.17 8.73
C VAL A 131 4.25 5.50 7.66
N ILE A 132 4.60 6.25 6.62
CA ILE A 132 5.53 5.80 5.59
C ILE A 132 6.65 6.83 5.48
N ALA A 133 7.84 6.41 5.90
CA ALA A 133 9.09 7.12 5.66
C ALA A 133 9.49 6.94 4.20
N PHE A 134 9.45 8.03 3.44
CA PHE A 134 9.74 8.04 2.01
C PHE A 134 11.21 8.44 1.82
N SER A 135 12.07 7.52 1.39
CA SER A 135 13.54 7.66 1.33
C SER A 135 14.26 7.61 2.68
N THR A 136 15.57 7.37 2.61
CA THR A 136 16.49 7.34 3.77
C THR A 136 16.64 8.69 4.49
N SER A 137 16.15 9.78 3.90
CA SER A 137 16.25 11.13 4.48
C SER A 137 15.04 11.52 5.33
N ALA A 138 14.02 10.66 5.41
CA ALA A 138 12.81 10.90 6.19
C ALA A 138 13.11 11.09 7.69
N ALA A 139 12.23 11.82 8.38
CA ALA A 139 12.38 12.10 9.80
C ALA A 139 12.38 10.83 10.67
N THR A 140 13.30 10.76 11.63
CA THR A 140 13.39 9.65 12.59
C THR A 140 12.25 9.66 13.62
N ASN A 141 11.56 10.78 13.80
CA ASN A 141 10.42 10.88 14.72
C ASN A 141 9.08 10.44 14.09
N LEU A 142 9.04 10.14 12.79
CA LEU A 142 7.81 9.69 12.15
C LEU A 142 7.32 8.35 12.74
N GLU A 143 8.25 7.45 13.06
CA GLU A 143 7.96 6.16 13.68
C GLU A 143 7.40 6.30 15.10
N ARG A 144 7.77 7.38 15.83
CA ARG A 144 7.22 7.67 17.17
C ARG A 144 5.71 7.93 17.12
N LEU A 145 5.20 8.53 16.03
CA LEU A 145 3.77 8.75 15.85
C LEU A 145 3.01 7.41 15.74
N ALA A 146 3.55 6.47 14.97
CA ALA A 146 2.97 5.13 14.86
C ALA A 146 3.04 4.39 16.20
N ASP A 147 4.19 4.40 16.86
CA ASP A 147 4.38 3.74 18.16
C ASP A 147 3.41 4.27 19.23
N ARG A 148 3.26 5.61 19.34
CA ARG A 148 2.35 6.24 20.31
C ARG A 148 0.88 6.00 20.04
N THR A 149 0.49 5.77 18.79
CA THR A 149 -0.92 5.57 18.41
C THR A 149 -1.28 4.10 18.16
N GLY A 150 -0.33 3.17 18.37
CA GLY A 150 -0.52 1.75 18.07
C GLY A 150 -0.64 1.44 16.58
N GLY A 151 -0.13 2.33 15.72
CA GLY A 151 -0.07 2.14 14.28
C GLY A 151 1.16 1.39 13.80
N THR A 152 1.40 1.44 12.50
CA THR A 152 2.50 0.75 11.82
C THR A 152 3.40 1.73 11.08
N ALA A 153 4.71 1.48 11.11
CA ALA A 153 5.69 2.25 10.33
C ALA A 153 6.20 1.43 9.14
N PHE A 154 6.31 2.10 7.99
CA PHE A 154 6.83 1.55 6.75
C PHE A 154 7.96 2.43 6.21
N PHE A 155 8.83 1.82 5.41
CA PHE A 155 9.93 2.50 4.76
C PHE A 155 9.91 2.20 3.26
N TYR A 156 10.11 3.23 2.42
CA TYR A 156 10.25 3.09 0.98
C TYR A 156 11.60 3.65 0.52
N SER A 157 12.49 2.81 0.00
CA SER A 157 13.88 3.21 -0.31
C SER A 157 14.07 3.98 -1.61
N GLU A 158 13.01 4.16 -2.40
CA GLU A 158 13.10 4.61 -3.79
C GLU A 158 13.84 3.63 -4.72
N ASP A 159 13.98 2.36 -4.35
CA ASP A 159 14.41 1.31 -5.27
C ASP A 159 13.31 0.99 -6.30
N GLU A 160 13.69 0.83 -7.56
CA GLU A 160 12.75 0.53 -8.64
C GLU A 160 12.11 -0.87 -8.52
N SER A 161 12.69 -1.74 -7.69
CA SER A 161 12.22 -3.09 -7.38
C SER A 161 11.36 -3.15 -6.12
N SER A 162 11.27 -2.06 -5.35
CA SER A 162 10.50 -2.02 -4.11
C SER A 162 9.00 -1.95 -4.38
N THR A 163 8.23 -2.78 -3.68
CA THR A 163 6.75 -2.73 -3.59
C THR A 163 6.27 -2.08 -2.30
N ALA A 164 7.18 -1.70 -1.40
CA ALA A 164 6.87 -1.32 -0.02
C ALA A 164 5.84 -0.20 0.10
N LEU A 165 5.83 0.75 -0.84
CA LEU A 165 4.84 1.82 -0.86
C LEU A 165 3.42 1.28 -1.10
N ASP A 166 3.24 0.41 -2.10
CA ASP A 166 1.95 -0.22 -2.38
C ASP A 166 1.51 -1.09 -1.21
N ASP A 167 2.43 -1.89 -0.66
CA ASP A 167 2.17 -2.80 0.44
C ASP A 167 1.77 -2.02 1.72
N ALA A 168 2.42 -0.88 1.99
CA ALA A 168 2.10 0.02 3.10
C ALA A 168 0.69 0.64 2.98
N PHE A 169 0.33 1.15 1.80
CA PHE A 169 -1.03 1.63 1.53
C PHE A 169 -2.07 0.52 1.75
N SER A 170 -1.79 -0.68 1.27
CA SER A 170 -2.64 -1.88 1.42
C SER A 170 -2.93 -2.19 2.88
N ARG A 171 -1.86 -2.29 3.66
CA ARG A 171 -1.91 -2.65 5.07
C ARG A 171 -2.65 -1.60 5.88
N SER A 172 -2.59 -0.34 5.45
CA SER A 172 -3.21 0.78 6.14
C SER A 172 -4.74 0.72 6.18
N VAL A 173 -5.40 -0.08 5.35
CA VAL A 173 -6.87 -0.24 5.40
C VAL A 173 -7.32 -1.46 6.21
N GLY A 174 -6.47 -2.50 6.32
CA GLY A 174 -6.83 -3.82 6.82
C GLY A 174 -6.69 -4.04 8.32
N GLY A 175 -7.19 -3.13 9.18
CA GLY A 175 -7.03 -3.26 10.64
C GLY A 175 -8.28 -3.01 11.48
N ASN A 176 -9.10 -2.02 11.11
CA ASN A 176 -10.17 -1.49 11.98
C ASN A 176 -11.48 -1.18 11.23
N THR A 177 -11.67 -1.67 10.01
CA THR A 177 -12.94 -1.46 9.31
C THR A 177 -13.91 -2.59 9.64
N ASN A 178 -15.16 -2.25 9.99
CA ASN A 178 -16.27 -3.19 10.18
C ASN A 178 -16.66 -3.95 8.88
N CYS A 179 -15.78 -3.97 7.89
CA CYS A 179 -15.93 -4.57 6.55
C CYS A 179 -15.23 -5.95 6.48
N VAL A 180 -15.26 -6.72 7.58
CA VAL A 180 -14.64 -8.05 7.64
C VAL A 180 -15.28 -8.95 6.58
N GLY A 181 -14.46 -9.54 5.70
CA GLY A 181 -14.91 -10.47 4.66
C GLY A 181 -15.29 -9.84 3.31
N THR A 182 -15.26 -8.51 3.14
CA THR A 182 -15.53 -7.84 1.85
C THR A 182 -14.34 -7.06 1.29
N GLN A 183 -13.23 -6.98 2.04
CA GLN A 183 -12.04 -6.25 1.62
C GLN A 183 -11.35 -6.92 0.42
N PRO A 184 -10.86 -6.15 -0.56
CA PRO A 184 -10.00 -6.67 -1.61
C PRO A 184 -8.73 -7.30 -1.02
N VAL A 185 -8.41 -8.51 -1.45
CA VAL A 185 -7.17 -9.22 -1.12
C VAL A 185 -6.13 -8.91 -2.20
N GLU A 186 -4.90 -8.64 -1.77
CA GLU A 186 -3.76 -8.56 -2.68
C GLU A 186 -3.25 -9.96 -3.01
N ILE A 187 -3.29 -10.29 -4.30
CA ILE A 187 -2.85 -11.59 -4.82
C ILE A 187 -1.42 -11.47 -5.36
N LYS A 188 -1.08 -10.30 -5.89
CA LYS A 188 0.25 -10.01 -6.42
C LYS A 188 0.63 -8.55 -6.26
N SER A 189 1.86 -8.32 -5.80
CA SER A 189 2.54 -7.02 -5.78
C SER A 189 3.99 -7.29 -6.22
N GLU A 190 4.39 -6.79 -7.39
CA GLU A 190 5.77 -6.99 -7.89
C GLU A 190 6.22 -5.87 -8.84
N LYS A 191 7.52 -5.81 -9.09
CA LYS A 191 8.15 -4.95 -10.10
C LYS A 191 8.77 -5.80 -11.19
N VAL A 192 8.31 -5.63 -12.43
CA VAL A 192 8.71 -6.44 -13.58
C VAL A 192 9.56 -5.64 -14.55
N SER A 193 10.72 -6.17 -14.91
CA SER A 193 11.50 -5.69 -16.06
C SER A 193 10.82 -6.16 -17.35
N ALA A 194 10.30 -5.21 -18.12
CA ALA A 194 9.67 -5.46 -19.41
C ALA A 194 10.42 -4.71 -20.51
N ALA A 195 10.59 -5.36 -21.67
CA ALA A 195 11.27 -4.81 -22.83
C ALA A 195 10.28 -4.40 -23.93
N SER A 196 10.75 -3.59 -24.87
CA SER A 196 9.97 -3.14 -26.02
C SER A 196 9.87 -4.19 -27.13
N SER A 197 10.89 -5.03 -27.29
CA SER A 197 11.01 -5.97 -28.41
C SER A 197 10.25 -7.27 -28.20
N VAL A 198 10.28 -7.81 -26.97
CA VAL A 198 9.64 -9.07 -26.60
C VAL A 198 8.79 -8.81 -25.36
N PRO A 199 7.46 -9.05 -25.41
CA PRO A 199 6.61 -8.90 -24.25
C PRO A 199 7.00 -9.86 -23.13
N THR A 200 7.13 -9.34 -21.91
CA THR A 200 7.35 -10.14 -20.71
C THR A 200 6.03 -10.75 -20.27
N GLN A 201 5.99 -12.07 -20.11
CA GLN A 201 4.82 -12.79 -19.63
C GLN A 201 4.88 -12.98 -18.11
N GLY A 202 3.72 -12.90 -17.48
CA GLY A 202 3.52 -13.28 -16.08
C GLY A 202 2.17 -13.93 -15.87
N HIS A 203 1.94 -14.43 -14.66
CA HIS A 203 0.69 -15.06 -14.30
C HIS A 203 0.39 -14.89 -12.82
N VAL A 204 -0.85 -15.22 -12.46
CA VAL A 204 -1.35 -15.29 -11.09
C VAL A 204 -2.42 -16.38 -11.01
N PHE A 205 -2.53 -17.04 -9.86
CA PHE A 205 -3.61 -17.99 -9.59
C PHE A 205 -4.69 -17.31 -8.74
N LEU A 206 -5.93 -17.41 -9.20
CA LEU A 206 -7.10 -16.94 -8.45
C LEU A 206 -7.81 -18.14 -7.81
N ASP A 207 -7.96 -18.13 -6.49
CA ASP A 207 -8.76 -19.14 -5.78
C ASP A 207 -10.25 -18.94 -6.05
N SER A 208 -11.02 -20.04 -5.97
CA SER A 208 -12.47 -20.04 -6.12
C SER A 208 -13.23 -19.21 -5.07
N SER A 209 -12.62 -18.90 -3.92
CA SER A 209 -13.21 -17.98 -2.94
C SER A 209 -13.11 -16.51 -3.35
N LEU A 210 -12.33 -16.18 -4.38
CA LEU A 210 -12.12 -14.83 -4.90
C LEU A 210 -12.78 -14.68 -6.28
N GLY A 211 -12.94 -13.44 -6.74
CA GLY A 211 -13.40 -13.15 -8.10
C GLY A 211 -14.16 -11.86 -8.25
N LYS A 212 -14.73 -11.30 -7.18
CA LYS A 212 -15.44 -10.01 -7.24
C LYS A 212 -14.46 -8.86 -7.40
N SER A 213 -14.83 -7.86 -8.21
CA SER A 213 -14.05 -6.63 -8.42
C SER A 213 -12.57 -6.89 -8.73
N THR A 214 -12.30 -7.96 -9.50
CA THR A 214 -10.93 -8.38 -9.79
C THR A 214 -10.28 -7.36 -10.72
N THR A 215 -9.12 -6.83 -10.33
CA THR A 215 -8.44 -5.76 -11.05
C THR A 215 -6.95 -6.08 -11.20
N PHE A 216 -6.46 -5.96 -12.44
CA PHE A 216 -5.04 -6.01 -12.77
C PHE A 216 -4.57 -4.58 -13.03
N MET A 217 -3.65 -4.07 -12.22
CA MET A 217 -3.08 -2.73 -12.39
C MET A 217 -1.62 -2.81 -12.80
N PHE A 218 -1.27 -2.05 -13.83
CA PHE A 218 0.07 -1.93 -14.38
C PHE A 218 0.52 -0.47 -14.27
N THR A 219 1.56 -0.24 -13.48
CA THR A 219 2.08 1.09 -13.14
C THR A 219 3.38 1.32 -13.90
N PRO A 220 3.45 2.24 -14.86
CA PRO A 220 4.70 2.54 -15.54
C PRO A 220 5.72 3.17 -14.56
N PRO A 221 7.02 3.08 -14.86
CA PRO A 221 8.03 3.76 -14.06
C PRO A 221 7.83 5.28 -14.09
N PRO A 222 8.24 6.01 -13.03
CA PRO A 222 8.01 7.44 -12.92
C PRO A 222 8.88 8.28 -13.87
N SER A 223 9.67 7.68 -14.77
CA SER A 223 10.29 8.35 -15.92
C SER A 223 9.34 8.45 -17.13
N VAL A 224 8.32 7.59 -17.19
CA VAL A 224 7.39 7.51 -18.31
C VAL A 224 6.21 8.46 -18.08
N ARG A 225 6.05 9.42 -18.99
CA ARG A 225 5.00 10.46 -18.98
C ARG A 225 4.23 10.54 -20.30
N THR A 226 4.28 9.45 -21.08
CA THR A 226 3.75 9.40 -22.43
C THR A 226 2.89 8.15 -22.57
N ARG A 227 1.67 8.34 -23.08
CA ARG A 227 0.74 7.24 -23.35
C ARG A 227 1.24 6.35 -24.48
N GLY A 228 0.78 5.10 -24.48
CA GLY A 228 1.10 4.12 -25.53
C GLY A 228 2.50 3.51 -25.45
N LEU A 229 3.34 3.91 -24.48
CA LEU A 229 4.62 3.26 -24.24
C LEU A 229 4.48 1.94 -23.47
N LEU A 230 3.38 1.78 -22.72
CA LEU A 230 3.06 0.57 -22.00
C LEU A 230 1.86 -0.11 -22.66
N VAL A 231 2.05 -1.32 -23.15
CA VAL A 231 0.99 -2.16 -23.72
C VAL A 231 0.87 -3.40 -22.86
N VAL A 232 -0.33 -3.65 -22.35
CA VAL A 232 -0.61 -4.79 -21.49
C VAL A 232 -1.82 -5.56 -22.00
N THR A 233 -1.78 -6.87 -21.79
CA THR A 233 -2.93 -7.75 -22.04
C THR A 233 -3.09 -8.71 -20.88
N VAL A 234 -4.33 -9.11 -20.61
CA VAL A 234 -4.67 -10.11 -19.58
C VAL A 234 -5.54 -11.17 -20.23
N THR A 235 -5.24 -12.44 -20.02
CA THR A 235 -5.96 -13.58 -20.61
C THR A 235 -6.57 -14.44 -19.51
N SER A 236 -7.83 -14.84 -19.70
CA SER A 236 -8.58 -15.69 -18.79
C SER A 236 -7.98 -17.10 -18.66
N PRO A 237 -8.27 -17.83 -17.57
CA PRO A 237 -7.70 -19.17 -17.34
C PRO A 237 -8.01 -20.19 -18.44
N ASP A 238 -9.18 -20.08 -19.07
CA ASP A 238 -9.60 -20.93 -20.19
C ASP A 238 -9.00 -20.52 -21.55
N GLY A 239 -8.26 -19.41 -21.60
CA GLY A 239 -7.65 -18.86 -22.81
C GLY A 239 -8.63 -18.24 -23.81
N ARG A 240 -9.93 -18.17 -23.49
CA ARG A 240 -10.96 -17.72 -24.45
C ARG A 240 -11.12 -16.21 -24.50
N THR A 241 -10.79 -15.50 -23.42
CA THR A 241 -10.93 -14.06 -23.33
C THR A 241 -9.58 -13.41 -23.11
N THR A 242 -9.24 -12.44 -23.97
CA THR A 242 -8.07 -11.58 -23.78
C THR A 242 -8.52 -10.13 -23.72
N PHE A 243 -8.21 -9.47 -22.61
CA PHE A 243 -8.45 -8.06 -22.37
C PHE A 243 -7.31 -7.25 -22.98
N THR A 244 -7.66 -6.33 -23.87
CA THR A 244 -6.74 -5.42 -24.56
C THR A 244 -7.23 -3.97 -24.40
N SER A 245 -6.52 -2.99 -24.98
CA SER A 245 -6.91 -1.58 -24.95
C SER A 245 -8.30 -1.28 -25.55
N ALA A 246 -8.85 -2.19 -26.36
CA ALA A 246 -10.20 -2.07 -26.91
C ALA A 246 -11.28 -2.73 -26.04
N SER A 247 -10.89 -3.50 -25.01
CA SER A 247 -11.84 -4.23 -24.17
C SER A 247 -12.55 -3.32 -23.18
N PRO A 248 -13.84 -3.56 -22.89
CA PRO A 248 -14.51 -2.93 -21.76
C PRO A 248 -13.75 -3.22 -20.45
N GLY A 249 -13.57 -2.19 -19.62
CA GLY A 249 -12.84 -2.31 -18.35
C GLY A 249 -11.32 -2.11 -18.46
N TYR A 250 -10.76 -1.92 -19.67
CA TYR A 250 -9.39 -1.43 -19.84
C TYR A 250 -9.36 0.09 -19.71
N LEU A 251 -8.75 0.60 -18.64
CA LEU A 251 -8.73 2.00 -18.28
C LEU A 251 -7.29 2.49 -18.15
N GLU A 252 -6.90 3.48 -18.95
CA GLU A 252 -5.60 4.15 -18.81
C GLU A 252 -5.79 5.55 -18.20
N HIS A 253 -5.25 5.77 -17.01
CA HIS A 253 -5.38 7.05 -16.32
C HIS A 253 -4.54 8.14 -16.99
N SER A 254 -5.13 9.31 -17.21
CA SER A 254 -4.52 10.38 -18.02
C SER A 254 -3.31 11.06 -17.39
N ILE A 255 -3.30 11.18 -16.06
CA ILE A 255 -2.26 11.90 -15.31
C ILE A 255 -1.23 10.94 -14.74
N PHE A 256 -1.68 9.74 -14.33
CA PHE A 256 -0.87 8.78 -13.61
C PHE A 256 -0.37 7.64 -14.50
N PHE A 257 -0.86 7.54 -15.74
CA PHE A 257 -0.48 6.54 -16.74
C PHE A 257 -0.65 5.08 -16.30
N VAL A 258 -1.30 4.86 -15.15
CA VAL A 258 -1.63 3.53 -14.64
C VAL A 258 -2.70 2.93 -15.53
N ILE A 259 -2.45 1.70 -15.99
CA ILE A 259 -3.41 0.91 -16.75
C ILE A 259 -4.09 -0.04 -15.79
N SER A 260 -5.42 0.03 -15.71
CA SER A 260 -6.26 -0.85 -14.91
C SER A 260 -7.13 -1.70 -15.83
N ILE A 261 -7.10 -3.01 -15.66
CA ILE A 261 -7.99 -3.95 -16.34
C ILE A 261 -8.94 -4.51 -15.28
N VAL A 262 -10.17 -4.01 -15.28
CA VAL A 262 -11.24 -4.44 -14.37
C VAL A 262 -12.00 -5.59 -15.03
N ILE A 263 -12.06 -6.74 -14.37
CA ILE A 263 -12.83 -7.89 -14.85
C ILE A 263 -14.32 -7.61 -14.59
N PRO A 264 -15.18 -7.58 -15.62
CA PRO A 264 -16.55 -7.06 -15.52
C PRO A 264 -17.50 -7.96 -14.72
N SER A 265 -17.18 -9.25 -14.58
CA SER A 265 -17.95 -10.22 -13.82
C SER A 265 -17.07 -10.87 -12.76
N VAL A 266 -17.65 -11.81 -12.00
CA VAL A 266 -16.86 -12.66 -11.09
C VAL A 266 -15.79 -13.38 -11.91
N ALA A 267 -14.52 -13.05 -11.65
CA ALA A 267 -13.39 -13.63 -12.34
C ALA A 267 -13.33 -15.14 -12.05
N ALA A 268 -13.10 -15.94 -13.09
CA ALA A 268 -12.97 -17.39 -12.97
C ALA A 268 -11.74 -17.78 -12.13
N ALA A 269 -11.88 -18.83 -11.33
CA ALA A 269 -10.75 -19.44 -10.64
C ALA A 269 -9.75 -20.04 -11.64
N GLY A 270 -8.48 -20.09 -11.25
CA GLY A 270 -7.40 -20.67 -12.04
C GLY A 270 -6.33 -19.66 -12.44
N GLN A 271 -5.51 -20.05 -13.43
CA GLN A 271 -4.31 -19.30 -13.82
C GLN A 271 -4.64 -18.20 -14.83
N TRP A 272 -4.66 -16.95 -14.36
CA TRP A 272 -4.72 -15.78 -15.22
C TRP A 272 -3.32 -15.44 -15.74
N LYS A 273 -3.21 -15.12 -17.03
CA LYS A 273 -1.94 -14.75 -17.65
C LYS A 273 -1.97 -13.28 -18.03
N TYR A 274 -0.84 -12.61 -17.97
CA TYR A 274 -0.70 -11.26 -18.50
C TYR A 274 0.60 -11.12 -19.29
N SER A 275 0.62 -10.16 -20.19
CA SER A 275 1.77 -9.82 -21.01
C SER A 275 2.01 -8.32 -20.94
N ILE A 276 3.26 -7.93 -20.74
CA ILE A 276 3.69 -6.53 -20.59
C ILE A 276 4.74 -6.24 -21.64
N GLN A 277 4.48 -5.24 -22.47
CA GLN A 277 5.45 -4.66 -23.38
C GLN A 277 5.67 -3.21 -22.96
N ASN A 278 6.91 -2.88 -22.62
CA ASN A 278 7.28 -1.56 -22.13
C ASN A 278 8.36 -0.97 -23.03
N SER A 279 7.99 0.07 -23.76
CA SER A 279 8.92 0.88 -24.57
C SER A 279 9.54 2.04 -23.79
N GLY A 280 9.14 2.22 -22.52
CA GLY A 280 9.80 3.12 -21.58
C GLY A 280 10.96 2.47 -20.82
N ALA A 281 11.80 3.30 -20.20
CA ALA A 281 12.90 2.84 -19.35
C ALA A 281 12.42 2.59 -17.91
N GLY A 282 12.79 1.43 -17.33
CA GLY A 282 12.53 1.08 -15.93
C GLY A 282 11.55 -0.08 -15.76
N LYS A 283 11.30 -0.46 -14.50
CA LYS A 283 10.39 -1.56 -14.14
C LYS A 283 8.93 -1.10 -14.07
N VAL A 284 8.03 -1.99 -14.48
CA VAL A 284 6.57 -1.80 -14.38
C VAL A 284 6.07 -2.44 -13.09
N GLY A 285 5.30 -1.70 -12.29
CA GLY A 285 4.61 -2.26 -11.13
C GLY A 285 3.39 -3.08 -11.56
N VAL A 286 3.25 -4.28 -11.02
CA VAL A 286 2.09 -5.15 -11.24
C VAL A 286 1.41 -5.36 -9.90
N ASN A 287 0.18 -4.85 -9.77
CA ASN A 287 -0.64 -5.07 -8.58
C ASN A 287 -1.95 -5.74 -9.00
N ILE A 288 -2.24 -6.90 -8.41
CA ILE A 288 -3.43 -7.69 -8.76
C ILE A 288 -4.23 -7.93 -7.49
N ARG A 289 -5.51 -7.57 -7.54
CA ARG A 289 -6.44 -7.69 -6.41
C ARG A 289 -7.73 -8.35 -6.80
N SER A 290 -8.34 -9.03 -5.84
CA SER A 290 -9.68 -9.57 -5.97
C SER A 290 -10.38 -9.59 -4.63
N SER A 291 -11.69 -9.39 -4.65
CA SER A 291 -12.52 -9.44 -3.45
C SER A 291 -13.19 -10.82 -3.30
N PRO A 292 -13.48 -11.25 -2.06
CA PRO A 292 -14.16 -12.51 -1.80
C PRO A 292 -15.53 -12.59 -2.50
N VAL A 293 -15.86 -13.75 -3.08
CA VAL A 293 -17.17 -13.97 -3.71
C VAL A 293 -18.28 -14.17 -2.68
N SER A 294 -17.92 -14.66 -1.49
CA SER A 294 -18.83 -14.92 -0.39
C SER A 294 -18.30 -14.35 0.94
N ASN A 295 -19.17 -14.28 1.94
CA ASN A 295 -18.83 -13.76 3.26
C ASN A 295 -17.85 -14.65 4.05
N SER A 296 -17.48 -15.83 3.52
CA SER A 296 -16.42 -16.66 4.09
C SER A 296 -15.03 -16.00 4.02
N GLY A 297 -14.91 -14.89 3.27
CA GLY A 297 -13.64 -14.23 3.02
C GLY A 297 -12.74 -14.99 2.06
N GLY A 298 -11.62 -14.37 1.72
CA GLY A 298 -10.50 -14.98 1.01
C GLY A 298 -9.40 -15.38 1.99
N ILE A 299 -8.35 -16.01 1.48
CA ILE A 299 -7.11 -16.18 2.24
C ILE A 299 -6.50 -14.79 2.42
N THR A 300 -6.19 -14.42 3.66
CA THR A 300 -5.55 -13.16 4.03
C THR A 300 -4.16 -13.42 4.57
N LEU A 301 -3.22 -12.56 4.19
CA LEU A 301 -1.84 -12.56 4.68
C LEU A 301 -1.59 -11.24 5.42
N ARG A 302 -1.10 -11.32 6.66
CA ARG A 302 -0.70 -10.16 7.46
C ARG A 302 0.71 -10.37 7.96
N ALA A 303 1.62 -9.44 7.66
CA ALA A 303 2.98 -9.45 8.18
C ALA A 303 3.21 -8.36 9.24
N TRP A 304 4.09 -8.62 10.21
CA TRP A 304 4.57 -7.65 11.18
C TRP A 304 5.93 -8.06 11.76
N VAL A 305 6.56 -7.13 12.47
CA VAL A 305 7.80 -7.35 13.23
C VAL A 305 7.53 -7.21 14.73
N ASN A 306 8.33 -7.86 15.57
CA ASN A 306 8.18 -7.77 17.03
C ASN A 306 8.44 -6.36 17.61
N LYS A 307 9.27 -5.55 16.94
CA LYS A 307 9.67 -4.21 17.40
C LYS A 307 9.84 -3.28 16.20
N LEU A 308 9.37 -2.04 16.33
CA LEU A 308 9.62 -0.97 15.36
C LEU A 308 11.03 -0.40 15.51
N ASN A 309 11.44 -0.15 16.77
CA ASN A 309 12.78 0.33 17.10
C ASN A 309 13.69 -0.84 17.49
N ILE A 310 14.82 -0.99 16.80
CA ILE A 310 15.78 -2.08 17.00
C ILE A 310 17.16 -1.50 17.29
N ASN A 311 17.71 -1.78 18.47
CA ASN A 311 19.11 -1.49 18.78
C ASN A 311 19.99 -2.64 18.30
N VAL A 312 20.54 -2.54 17.09
CA VAL A 312 21.48 -3.54 16.56
C VAL A 312 22.86 -3.38 17.24
N PRO A 313 23.50 -4.45 17.77
CA PRO A 313 23.11 -5.88 17.70
C PRO A 313 22.42 -6.41 18.97
N ALA A 314 22.07 -5.54 19.93
CA ALA A 314 21.52 -5.95 21.24
C ALA A 314 20.11 -6.54 21.14
N ASP A 315 19.31 -6.06 20.19
CA ASP A 315 17.94 -6.51 19.97
C ASP A 315 17.87 -7.67 18.97
N THR A 316 17.09 -8.69 19.32
CA THR A 316 16.69 -9.74 18.39
C THR A 316 15.38 -9.35 17.70
N SER A 317 15.40 -9.35 16.38
CA SER A 317 14.22 -9.03 15.56
C SER A 317 13.62 -10.30 15.00
N ILE A 318 12.29 -10.39 15.03
CA ILE A 318 11.52 -11.52 14.53
C ILE A 318 10.52 -10.97 13.50
N VAL A 319 10.43 -11.66 12.37
CA VAL A 319 9.43 -11.40 11.34
C VAL A 319 8.32 -12.42 11.48
N TYR A 320 7.08 -11.96 11.47
CA TYR A 320 5.88 -12.78 11.53
C TYR A 320 5.02 -12.59 10.29
N ALA A 321 4.30 -13.64 9.93
CA ALA A 321 3.26 -13.63 8.93
C ALA A 321 2.11 -14.53 9.38
N GLU A 322 0.93 -13.95 9.58
CA GLU A 322 -0.30 -14.70 9.82
C GLU A 322 -1.00 -14.96 8.49
N VAL A 323 -1.34 -16.22 8.24
CA VAL A 323 -2.16 -16.62 7.10
C VAL A 323 -3.44 -17.29 7.60
N SER A 324 -4.57 -16.70 7.23
CA SER A 324 -5.88 -17.15 7.69
C SER A 324 -6.91 -17.09 6.58
N LYS A 325 -7.99 -17.87 6.73
CA LYS A 325 -9.20 -17.79 5.92
C LYS A 325 -10.37 -17.60 6.86
N GLY A 326 -10.83 -16.35 7.00
CA GLY A 326 -11.74 -15.98 8.08
C GLY A 326 -11.05 -16.17 9.44
N TYR A 327 -11.65 -16.97 10.31
CA TYR A 327 -11.09 -17.29 11.63
C TYR A 327 -10.27 -18.59 11.66
N SER A 328 -10.10 -19.25 10.51
CA SER A 328 -9.35 -20.51 10.43
C SER A 328 -7.92 -20.27 9.96
N PRO A 329 -6.91 -20.84 10.64
CA PRO A 329 -5.53 -20.74 10.20
C PRO A 329 -5.32 -21.51 8.89
N VAL A 330 -4.38 -21.04 8.06
CA VAL A 330 -3.94 -21.74 6.85
C VAL A 330 -2.53 -22.27 7.08
N ILE A 331 -2.43 -23.58 7.25
CA ILE A 331 -1.20 -24.30 7.60
C ILE A 331 -0.54 -24.91 6.35
N GLU A 332 0.67 -25.45 6.53
CA GLU A 332 1.46 -26.14 5.49
C GLU A 332 1.82 -25.27 4.26
N LEU A 333 1.88 -23.95 4.44
CA LEU A 333 2.30 -23.03 3.38
C LEU A 333 3.81 -22.86 3.34
N GLN A 334 4.33 -22.63 2.13
CA GLN A 334 5.64 -22.01 1.99
C GLN A 334 5.50 -20.50 2.10
N VAL A 335 5.86 -19.95 3.26
CA VAL A 335 5.83 -18.51 3.50
C VAL A 335 7.23 -17.95 3.43
N LYS A 336 7.41 -16.89 2.63
CA LYS A 336 8.68 -16.17 2.49
C LYS A 336 8.49 -14.70 2.79
N ALA A 337 9.38 -14.14 3.60
CA ALA A 337 9.47 -12.72 3.83
C ALA A 337 10.62 -12.14 3.02
N THR A 338 10.33 -11.14 2.20
CA THR A 338 11.35 -10.31 1.53
C THR A 338 11.51 -9.03 2.35
N ILE A 339 12.73 -8.79 2.81
CA ILE A 339 13.07 -7.68 3.69
C ILE A 339 13.98 -6.73 2.93
N GLU A 340 13.57 -5.47 2.88
CA GLU A 340 14.28 -4.39 2.24
C GLU A 340 15.13 -3.66 3.28
N LEU A 341 16.45 -3.71 3.09
CA LEU A 341 17.45 -3.10 3.96
C LEU A 341 17.83 -1.71 3.45
N PRO A 342 18.37 -0.83 4.33
CA PRO A 342 19.01 0.40 3.90
C PRO A 342 20.04 0.16 2.78
N GLY A 343 20.11 1.07 1.81
CA GLY A 343 21.01 0.92 0.67
C GLY A 343 20.50 0.01 -0.45
N LYS A 344 19.18 -0.21 -0.54
CA LYS A 344 18.50 -0.91 -1.65
C LYS A 344 18.90 -2.39 -1.78
N LYS A 345 19.13 -3.04 -0.64
CA LYS A 345 19.47 -4.46 -0.57
C LYS A 345 18.26 -5.25 -0.12
N PHE A 346 17.96 -6.36 -0.80
CA PHE A 346 16.86 -7.25 -0.44
C PHE A 346 17.43 -8.57 0.11
N ILE A 347 16.81 -9.07 1.17
CA ILE A 347 17.05 -10.43 1.67
C ILE A 347 15.72 -11.17 1.71
N THR A 348 15.75 -12.48 1.45
CA THR A 348 14.56 -13.33 1.57
C THR A 348 14.82 -14.39 2.61
N ILE A 349 13.90 -14.55 3.55
CA ILE A 349 13.92 -15.59 4.57
C ILE A 349 12.64 -16.42 4.49
N ASP A 350 12.76 -17.72 4.74
CA ASP A 350 11.60 -18.59 4.90
C ASP A 350 11.04 -18.41 6.32
N LEU A 351 9.72 -18.37 6.46
CA LEU A 351 9.00 -18.33 7.74
C LEU A 351 8.35 -19.68 8.02
N TYR A 352 8.31 -20.08 9.29
CA TYR A 352 7.87 -21.41 9.71
C TYR A 352 6.77 -21.34 10.77
N ASP A 353 5.78 -22.22 10.64
CA ASP A 353 4.74 -22.52 11.63
C ASP A 353 4.97 -23.97 12.10
N ASN A 354 5.87 -24.13 13.08
CA ASN A 354 6.38 -25.43 13.54
C ASN A 354 6.55 -25.54 15.06
N GLY A 355 6.22 -24.50 15.82
CA GLY A 355 6.38 -24.38 17.27
C GLY A 355 7.82 -24.35 17.75
N ILE A 356 8.79 -23.91 16.92
CA ILE A 356 10.22 -23.90 17.26
C ILE A 356 10.81 -22.50 17.13
N GLY A 357 11.60 -22.09 18.13
CA GLY A 357 12.45 -20.91 18.06
C GLY A 357 11.65 -19.62 18.15
N SER A 358 11.52 -18.88 17.04
CA SER A 358 10.72 -17.66 16.98
C SER A 358 9.22 -17.94 16.94
N ASP A 359 8.83 -19.17 16.62
CA ASP A 359 7.45 -19.60 16.57
C ASP A 359 7.04 -20.27 17.89
N ASN A 360 6.00 -19.73 18.52
CA ASN A 360 5.56 -20.15 19.85
C ASN A 360 4.54 -21.31 19.80
N PHE A 361 3.77 -21.43 18.71
CA PHE A 361 2.68 -22.40 18.61
C PHE A 361 2.64 -23.02 17.23
N LYS A 362 2.74 -24.36 17.19
CA LYS A 362 2.64 -25.10 15.94
C LYS A 362 1.20 -25.16 15.41
N ASP A 363 1.07 -25.06 14.10
CA ASP A 363 -0.15 -25.17 13.28
C ASP A 363 -1.20 -24.09 13.62
N ASP A 364 -0.79 -22.91 14.08
CA ASP A 364 -1.69 -21.81 14.43
C ASP A 364 -1.88 -20.78 13.29
N GLY A 365 -1.22 -21.00 12.14
CA GLY A 365 -1.26 -20.13 10.97
C GLY A 365 -0.36 -18.90 11.09
N VAL A 366 0.43 -18.77 12.16
CA VAL A 366 1.42 -17.72 12.35
C VAL A 366 2.81 -18.29 12.05
N TYR A 367 3.34 -17.89 10.90
CA TYR A 367 4.68 -18.24 10.45
C TYR A 367 5.67 -17.22 10.95
N SER A 368 6.83 -17.64 11.47
CA SER A 368 7.86 -16.71 11.91
C SER A 368 9.28 -17.18 11.65
N ASN A 369 10.23 -16.24 11.67
CA ASN A 369 11.65 -16.52 11.71
C ASN A 369 12.42 -15.32 12.29
N PHE A 370 13.62 -15.57 12.79
CA PHE A 370 14.55 -14.51 13.19
C PHE A 370 15.04 -13.73 11.97
N PHE A 371 15.09 -12.41 12.13
CA PHE A 371 15.80 -11.55 11.21
C PHE A 371 17.30 -11.82 11.34
N PRO A 372 18.00 -12.17 10.24
CA PRO A 372 19.44 -12.39 10.30
C PRO A 372 20.14 -11.06 10.59
N ASN A 373 21.05 -11.04 11.56
CA ASN A 373 21.88 -9.86 11.80
C ASN A 373 22.67 -9.54 10.52
N VAL A 374 22.33 -8.42 9.87
CA VAL A 374 23.02 -7.94 8.68
C VAL A 374 23.98 -6.85 9.13
N SER A 375 25.28 -7.15 9.06
CA SER A 375 26.39 -6.21 9.30
C SER A 375 26.53 -5.19 8.18
#